data_AF-A0A3S5CGS5-F1
#
_entry.id   AF-A0A3S5CGS5-F1
#
_cell.length_a   1.000
_cell.length_b   1.000
_cell.length_c   1.000
_cell.angle_alpha   90.00
_cell.angle_beta   90.00
_cell.angle_gamma   90.00
#
_symmetry.space_group_name_H-M   'P 1'
#
loop_
_entity.id
_entity.type
_entity.pdbx_description
1 polymer ?
#
loop_
_entity_poly.entity_id
_entity_poly.type
_entity_poly.pdbx_seq_one_letter_code
_entity_poly.pdbx_strand_id
1 'polypeptide(L)'
;MENPESTFVKEMTYRASNQRRGHTEPTTPATNLNNAYRIIKEVLKRFRSREAEEKERANLVEQEEILLNKLKNGPRLKDLAIRPNIVTKRITGKRNNIHLSF
;
A
#
# COMPACT_ATOMS: atom_id res chain seq x y z
N MET A 1 -26.11 -4.69 -3.62
CA MET A 1 -26.59 -4.92 -4.99
C MET A 1 -26.61 -3.57 -5.69
N GLU A 2 -25.86 -3.41 -6.77
CA GLU A 2 -25.86 -2.17 -7.56
C GLU A 2 -27.17 -2.07 -8.35
N ASN A 3 -27.83 -0.90 -8.29
CA ASN A 3 -29.04 -0.63 -9.04
C ASN A 3 -28.67 -0.06 -10.43
N PRO A 4 -28.97 -0.77 -11.53
CA PRO A 4 -28.58 -0.36 -12.88
C PRO A 4 -29.22 0.95 -13.37
N GLU A 5 -30.32 1.40 -12.78
CA GLU A 5 -31.02 2.65 -13.15
C GLU A 5 -30.57 3.86 -12.31
N SER A 6 -29.52 3.70 -11.49
CA SER A 6 -29.02 4.79 -10.65
C SER A 6 -28.40 5.90 -11.49
N THR A 7 -28.78 7.15 -11.20
CA THR A 7 -28.13 8.32 -11.80
C THR A 7 -26.93 8.74 -10.95
N PHE A 8 -25.76 8.89 -11.57
CA PHE A 8 -24.53 9.30 -10.90
C PHE A 8 -24.01 10.63 -11.43
N VAL A 9 -23.45 11.44 -10.53
CA VAL A 9 -22.74 12.67 -10.90
C VAL A 9 -21.35 12.29 -11.39
N LYS A 10 -21.04 12.60 -12.65
CA LYS A 10 -19.73 12.32 -13.25
C LYS A 10 -18.63 13.21 -12.68
N GLU A 11 -18.89 14.52 -12.61
CA GLU A 11 -17.91 15.51 -12.14
C GLU A 11 -18.58 16.79 -11.65
N MET A 12 -17.84 17.54 -10.83
CA MET A 12 -18.19 18.90 -10.40
C MET A 12 -16.94 19.77 -10.48
N THR A 13 -17.08 20.99 -11.00
CA THR A 13 -15.97 21.94 -11.12
C THR A 13 -16.19 23.12 -10.18
N TYR A 14 -15.18 23.43 -9.37
CA TYR A 14 -15.21 24.54 -8.41
C TYR A 14 -14.16 25.59 -8.76
N ARG A 15 -14.48 26.87 -8.53
CA ARG A 15 -13.57 28.01 -8.70
C ARG A 15 -13.60 28.89 -7.46
N ALA A 16 -12.43 29.34 -7.00
CA ALA A 16 -12.28 30.20 -5.84
C ALA A 16 -11.39 31.40 -6.15
N SER A 17 -11.61 32.53 -5.46
CA SER A 17 -10.83 33.76 -5.63
C SER A 17 -9.46 33.67 -4.94
N ASN A 18 -8.46 34.28 -5.57
CA ASN A 18 -7.14 34.51 -4.95
C ASN A 18 -7.09 35.79 -4.11
N GLN A 19 -8.21 36.50 -3.97
CA GLN A 19 -8.30 37.69 -3.13
C GLN A 19 -8.62 37.28 -1.69
N ARG A 20 -7.91 37.88 -0.73
CA ARG A 20 -8.28 37.83 0.69
C ARG A 20 -9.59 38.59 0.87
N ARG A 21 -10.54 38.04 1.63
CA ARG A 21 -11.83 38.72 1.83
C ARG A 21 -11.74 39.82 2.89
N GLY A 22 -10.71 39.80 3.72
CA GLY A 22 -10.40 40.86 4.68
C GLY A 22 -8.91 40.92 5.05
N HIS A 23 -8.49 42.01 5.68
CA HIS A 23 -7.12 42.20 6.17
C HIS A 23 -6.74 41.21 7.28
N THR A 24 -7.73 40.71 8.03
CA THR A 24 -7.56 39.78 9.15
C THR A 24 -7.58 38.32 8.74
N GLU A 25 -7.97 37.99 7.50
CA GLU A 25 -7.98 36.61 7.03
C GLU A 25 -6.57 36.20 6.54
N PRO A 26 -5.96 35.16 7.15
CA PRO A 26 -4.61 34.74 6.82
C PRO A 26 -4.52 34.00 5.48
N THR A 27 -5.63 33.43 5.00
CA THR A 27 -5.65 32.54 3.82
C THR A 27 -6.67 33.02 2.79
N THR A 28 -6.39 32.72 1.53
CA THR A 28 -7.34 32.99 0.44
C THR A 28 -8.28 31.79 0.26
N PRO A 29 -9.49 32.00 -0.26
CA PRO A 29 -10.40 30.91 -0.61
C PRO A 29 -9.78 29.88 -1.56
N ALA A 30 -8.93 30.31 -2.51
CA ALA A 30 -8.21 29.41 -3.40
C ALA A 30 -7.16 28.54 -2.69
N THR A 31 -6.43 29.09 -1.69
CA THR A 31 -5.53 28.28 -0.87
C THR A 31 -6.28 27.19 -0.13
N ASN A 32 -7.46 27.50 0.42
CA ASN A 32 -8.32 26.49 1.04
C ASN A 32 -8.74 25.40 0.05
N LEU A 33 -9.18 25.77 -1.16
CA LEU A 33 -9.58 24.81 -2.19
C LEU A 33 -8.42 23.86 -2.59
N ASN A 34 -7.21 24.41 -2.75
CA ASN A 34 -6.02 23.62 -3.04
C ASN A 34 -5.66 22.66 -1.91
N ASN A 35 -5.77 23.11 -0.66
CA ASN A 35 -5.52 22.27 0.52
C ASN A 35 -6.54 21.13 0.61
N ALA A 36 -7.82 21.43 0.41
CA ALA A 36 -8.88 20.41 0.40
C ALA A 36 -8.63 19.36 -0.69
N TYR A 37 -8.29 19.79 -1.91
CA TYR A 37 -7.93 18.87 -3.00
C TYR A 37 -6.77 17.95 -2.65
N ARG A 38 -5.73 18.48 -1.99
CA ARG A 38 -4.59 17.67 -1.53
C ARG A 38 -5.02 16.64 -0.49
N ILE A 39 -5.78 17.06 0.52
CA ILE A 39 -6.28 16.18 1.59
C ILE A 39 -7.11 15.04 1.00
N ILE A 40 -8.03 15.35 0.07
CA ILE A 40 -8.85 14.34 -0.61
C ILE A 40 -7.97 13.31 -1.33
N LYS A 41 -6.94 13.76 -2.07
CA LYS A 41 -6.00 12.84 -2.73
C LYS A 41 -5.25 11.94 -1.75
N GLU A 42 -4.84 12.49 -0.61
CA GLU A 42 -4.16 11.72 0.44
C GLU A 42 -5.09 10.66 1.04
N VAL A 43 -6.36 11.00 1.29
CA VAL A 43 -7.39 10.06 1.76
C VAL A 43 -7.63 8.95 0.74
N LEU A 44 -7.84 9.29 -0.54
CA LEU A 44 -8.00 8.31 -1.61
C LEU A 44 -6.80 7.37 -1.73
N LYS A 45 -5.58 7.89 -1.55
CA LYS A 45 -4.37 7.07 -1.55
C LYS A 45 -4.38 6.08 -0.38
N ARG A 46 -4.66 6.54 0.84
CA ARG A 46 -4.71 5.68 2.04
C ARG A 46 -5.78 4.60 1.92
N PHE A 47 -6.95 4.94 1.37
CA PHE A 47 -8.03 3.99 1.16
C PHE A 47 -7.62 2.86 0.21
N ARG A 48 -7.10 3.19 -0.98
CA ARG A 48 -6.61 2.18 -1.94
C ARG A 48 -5.48 1.34 -1.38
N SER A 49 -4.57 1.93 -0.62
CA SER A 49 -3.49 1.17 0.03
C SER A 49 -4.01 0.18 1.05
N ARG A 50 -5.03 0.56 1.84
CA ARG A 50 -5.65 -0.35 2.82
C ARG A 50 -6.39 -1.50 2.13
N GLU A 51 -7.19 -1.22 1.10
CA GLU A 51 -7.87 -2.28 0.35
C GLU A 51 -6.88 -3.25 -0.33
N ALA A 52 -5.77 -2.72 -0.86
CA ALA A 52 -4.71 -3.55 -1.44
C ALA A 52 -4.04 -4.44 -0.38
N GLU A 53 -3.70 -3.88 0.79
CA GLU A 53 -3.11 -4.63 1.91
C GLU A 53 -4.07 -5.71 2.44
N GLU A 54 -5.37 -5.39 2.60
CA GLU A 54 -6.39 -6.36 3.02
C GLU A 54 -6.55 -7.48 1.98
N LYS A 55 -6.53 -7.13 0.69
CA LYS A 55 -6.56 -8.12 -0.40
C LYS A 55 -5.32 -9.00 -0.43
N GLU A 56 -4.14 -8.43 -0.18
CA GLU A 56 -2.88 -9.19 -0.07
C GLU A 56 -2.90 -10.13 1.15
N ARG A 57 -3.37 -9.67 2.31
CA ARG A 57 -3.54 -10.50 3.51
C ARG A 57 -4.56 -11.61 3.30
N ALA A 58 -5.68 -11.32 2.64
CA ALA A 58 -6.71 -12.32 2.36
C ALA A 58 -6.24 -13.40 1.35
N ASN A 59 -5.23 -13.08 0.53
CA ASN A 59 -4.63 -14.02 -0.42
C ASN A 59 -3.39 -14.72 0.13
N LEU A 60 -3.09 -14.55 1.43
CA LEU A 60 -2.00 -15.25 2.09
C LEU A 60 -2.37 -16.72 2.26
N VAL A 61 -1.46 -17.62 1.88
CA VAL A 61 -1.62 -19.07 2.08
C VAL A 61 -0.87 -19.46 3.36
N GLU A 62 -1.59 -19.98 4.35
CA GLU A 62 -0.97 -20.57 5.54
C GLU A 62 -0.27 -21.89 5.15
N GLN A 63 0.96 -22.07 5.64
CA GLN A 63 1.76 -23.28 5.41
C GLN A 63 2.13 -23.90 6.75
N GLU A 64 2.24 -25.23 6.80
CA GLU A 64 2.71 -25.93 8.00
C GLU A 64 4.15 -25.52 8.36
N GLU A 65 4.46 -25.54 9.66
CA GLU A 65 5.82 -25.27 10.12
C GLU A 65 6.79 -26.34 9.59
N ILE A 66 7.87 -25.89 8.95
CA ILE A 66 8.89 -26.80 8.44
C ILE A 66 9.63 -27.45 9.61
N LEU A 67 9.37 -28.74 9.84
CA LEU A 67 10.07 -29.55 10.84
C LEU A 67 11.52 -29.81 10.41
N LEU A 68 12.46 -29.06 10.97
CA LEU A 68 13.88 -29.19 10.71
C LEU A 68 14.49 -30.36 11.47
N ASN A 69 14.81 -31.45 10.76
CA ASN A 69 15.54 -32.57 11.36
C ASN A 69 17.04 -32.21 11.47
N LYS A 70 17.58 -32.14 12.69
CA LYS A 70 18.98 -31.75 12.98
C LYS A 70 20.02 -32.84 12.62
N LEU A 71 19.75 -33.66 11.59
CA LEU A 71 20.71 -34.66 11.14
C LEU A 71 21.96 -33.96 10.59
N LYS A 72 23.14 -34.40 11.04
CA LYS A 72 24.43 -33.74 10.80
C LYS A 72 24.76 -33.52 9.30
N ASN A 73 24.14 -34.29 8.39
CA ASN A 73 24.45 -34.35 6.96
C ASN A 73 23.23 -34.14 6.04
N GLY A 74 22.37 -33.16 6.32
CA GLY A 74 21.33 -32.76 5.36
C GLY A 74 21.91 -32.21 4.04
N PRO A 75 21.18 -32.31 2.90
CA PRO A 75 21.62 -31.76 1.62
C PRO A 75 21.82 -30.24 1.72
N ARG A 76 22.99 -29.75 1.33
CA ARG A 76 23.34 -28.31 1.38
C ARG A 76 23.92 -27.86 0.04
N LEU A 77 23.38 -26.76 -0.49
CA LEU A 77 23.96 -26.05 -1.62
C LEU A 77 24.43 -24.66 -1.18
N LYS A 78 25.58 -24.25 -1.73
CA LYS A 78 26.14 -22.91 -1.56
C LYS A 78 25.79 -22.06 -2.79
N ASP A 79 25.91 -20.74 -2.65
CA ASP A 79 25.82 -19.77 -3.74
C ASP A 79 24.49 -19.78 -4.52
N LEU A 80 23.40 -19.96 -3.78
CA LEU A 80 22.05 -19.87 -4.32
C LEU A 80 21.50 -18.44 -4.18
N ALA A 81 20.73 -18.02 -5.17
CA ALA A 81 19.94 -16.80 -5.13
C ALA A 81 18.44 -17.14 -5.18
N ILE A 82 17.65 -16.51 -4.31
CA ILE A 82 16.18 -16.69 -4.28
C ILE A 82 15.53 -15.63 -5.18
N ARG A 83 14.49 -16.02 -5.92
CA ARG A 83 13.64 -15.14 -6.72
C ARG A 83 12.17 -15.57 -6.58
N PRO A 84 11.23 -14.63 -6.42
CA PRO A 84 11.43 -13.18 -6.26
C PRO A 84 12.20 -12.83 -4.97
N ASN A 85 12.83 -11.66 -4.92
CA ASN A 85 13.51 -11.22 -3.71
C ASN A 85 12.48 -10.79 -2.66
N ILE A 86 12.73 -11.12 -1.40
CA ILE A 86 11.86 -10.74 -0.26
C ILE A 86 11.99 -9.25 0.06
N VAL A 87 13.11 -8.62 -0.32
CA VAL A 87 13.36 -7.17 -0.21
C VAL A 87 13.96 -6.62 -1.51
N THR A 88 14.01 -5.30 -1.67
CA THR A 88 14.51 -4.63 -2.88
C THR A 88 15.98 -4.97 -3.22
N LYS A 89 16.78 -5.38 -2.23
CA LYS A 89 18.18 -5.81 -2.40
C LYS A 89 18.30 -7.33 -2.59
N ARG A 90 19.27 -7.76 -3.41
CA ARG A 90 19.58 -9.19 -3.64
C ARG A 90 20.04 -9.86 -2.34
N ILE A 91 19.29 -10.86 -1.88
CA ILE A 91 19.70 -11.71 -0.76
C ILE A 91 20.54 -12.87 -1.30
N THR A 92 21.76 -13.02 -0.79
CA THR A 92 22.64 -14.17 -1.06
C THR A 92 22.69 -15.01 0.22
N GLY A 93 22.30 -16.28 0.17
CA GLY A 93 22.18 -17.11 1.37
C GLY A 93 22.52 -18.58 1.12
N LYS A 94 22.87 -19.33 2.18
CA LYS A 94 22.87 -20.80 2.17
C LYS A 94 21.45 -21.26 2.51
N ARG A 95 20.87 -22.18 1.75
CA ARG A 95 19.48 -22.64 1.91
C ARG A 95 19.33 -23.60 3.10
N ASN A 96 19.62 -23.12 4.31
CA ASN A 96 19.24 -23.75 5.57
C ASN A 96 18.53 -22.68 6.43
N ASN A 97 17.33 -22.98 6.92
CA ASN A 97 16.45 -22.12 7.72
C ASN A 97 15.97 -20.84 7.03
N ILE A 98 14.80 -20.94 6.39
CA ILE A 98 13.96 -19.79 6.10
C ILE A 98 12.92 -19.72 7.23
N HIS A 99 13.25 -19.07 8.33
CA HIS A 99 12.22 -18.58 9.26
C HIS A 99 11.86 -17.18 8.78
N LEU A 100 10.76 -17.08 8.03
CA LEU A 100 10.11 -15.82 7.73
C LEU A 100 8.84 -15.81 8.57
N SER A 101 8.90 -15.11 9.70
CA SER A 101 7.69 -14.73 10.43
C SER A 101 6.94 -13.71 9.56
N PHE A 102 5.70 -14.02 9.19
CA PHE A 102 4.72 -13.06 8.75
C PHE A 102 4.05 -12.41 9.96
#